data_AF-A0A2M8Q438-F1
#
_entry.id   AF-A0A2M8Q438-F1
#
_cell.length_a   1.000
_cell.length_b   1.000
_cell.length_c   1.000
_cell.angle_alpha   90.00
_cell.angle_beta   90.00
_cell.angle_gamma   90.00
#
_symmetry.space_group_name_H-M   'P 1'
#
loop_
_entity.id
_entity.type
_entity.pdbx_description
1 polymer ?
#
loop_
_entity_poly.entity_id
_entity_poly.type
_entity_poly.pdbx_seq_one_letter_code
_entity_poly.pdbx_strand_id
1 'polypeptide(L)'
;MDSFPQARIGIQLAQQGRRTEAIHYLRQATRQEPQHPEVWLWLAHVTPSLEEYRYCVQQAIRLAPHHQTARQMEAALRNIPALPAQVPNATLPNTDSMNVRVPSQPFVVDEHLVNRMQRQRKKRSLRQKLILFTVITLVIGLLGAVGIILGRNLIENSNSNTATPHELWLTIQTNTQTLPIRFRMQTPPSWIVADAASPQWASISQSLAEVPAIQANWAGFAANLSAIQINPADDSLETPVTIVETNFDSIIASGGYPLRLQLIRLGAIYASMDDASCTGLQQLAAEQQNTIATSGITATILENQVVQQPSGNCVYVIHYFGTSAISGQDEHIYVIYVPVGTTSLAEWHLTVVDISHDQYRPMIEQLLESIRAL
;
A
#
# COMPACT_ATOMS: atom_id res chain seq x y z
N MET A 1 -27.78 3.87 -5.78
CA MET A 1 -26.40 3.35 -5.80
C MET A 1 -26.06 2.55 -4.54
N ASP A 2 -27.00 2.31 -3.62
CA ASP A 2 -26.71 1.77 -2.29
C ASP A 2 -26.46 0.25 -2.22
N SER A 3 -26.53 -0.46 -3.34
CA SER A 3 -26.41 -1.93 -3.40
C SER A 3 -25.11 -2.47 -4.03
N PHE A 4 -24.16 -1.60 -4.41
CA PHE A 4 -23.06 -1.97 -5.30
C PHE A 4 -21.68 -1.55 -4.77
N PRO A 5 -21.11 -2.33 -3.83
CA PRO A 5 -19.91 -1.92 -3.10
C PRO A 5 -18.70 -1.77 -4.03
N GLN A 6 -18.54 -2.62 -5.04
CA GLN A 6 -17.38 -2.60 -5.94
C GLN A 6 -17.38 -1.39 -6.87
N ALA A 7 -18.54 -1.03 -7.42
CA ALA A 7 -18.69 0.18 -8.23
C ALA A 7 -18.33 1.43 -7.42
N ARG A 8 -18.85 1.53 -6.18
CA ARG A 8 -18.58 2.66 -5.29
C ARG A 8 -17.09 2.76 -4.93
N ILE A 9 -16.47 1.65 -4.54
CA ILE A 9 -15.04 1.59 -4.19
C ILE A 9 -14.19 1.98 -5.40
N GLY A 10 -14.47 1.39 -6.57
CA GLY A 10 -13.73 1.68 -7.80
C GLY A 10 -13.82 3.15 -8.22
N ILE A 11 -15.01 3.76 -8.09
CA ILE A 11 -15.23 5.19 -8.37
C ILE A 11 -14.46 6.07 -7.37
N GLN A 12 -14.51 5.75 -6.08
CA GLN A 12 -13.80 6.49 -5.05
C GLN A 12 -12.28 6.45 -5.26
N LEU A 13 -11.73 5.27 -5.57
CA LEU A 13 -10.30 5.10 -5.90
C LEU A 13 -9.92 5.87 -7.16
N ALA A 14 -10.78 5.87 -8.19
CA ALA A 14 -10.57 6.65 -9.41
C ALA A 14 -10.51 8.17 -9.10
N GLN A 15 -11.41 8.66 -8.25
CA GLN A 15 -11.44 10.06 -7.83
C GLN A 15 -10.21 10.46 -6.99
N GLN A 16 -9.68 9.53 -6.20
CA GLN A 16 -8.44 9.69 -5.43
C GLN A 16 -7.16 9.60 -6.30
N GLY A 17 -7.29 9.33 -7.61
CA GLY A 17 -6.16 9.19 -8.52
C GLY A 17 -5.44 7.83 -8.45
N ARG A 18 -5.93 6.88 -7.63
CA ARG A 18 -5.43 5.50 -7.51
C ARG A 18 -5.89 4.66 -8.71
N ARG A 19 -5.41 5.00 -9.91
CA ARG A 19 -5.91 4.47 -11.20
C ARG A 19 -5.77 2.96 -11.32
N THR A 20 -4.61 2.41 -10.98
CA THR A 20 -4.34 0.96 -11.10
C THR A 20 -5.32 0.15 -10.25
N GLU A 21 -5.58 0.60 -9.03
CA GLU A 21 -6.48 -0.07 -8.08
C GLU A 21 -7.95 0.09 -8.48
N ALA A 22 -8.32 1.30 -8.93
CA ALA A 22 -9.65 1.56 -9.47
C ALA A 22 -10.01 0.62 -10.63
N ILE A 23 -9.06 0.32 -11.54
CA ILE A 23 -9.28 -0.59 -12.67
C ILE A 23 -9.73 -1.98 -12.20
N HIS A 24 -9.14 -2.51 -11.11
CA HIS A 24 -9.50 -3.84 -10.60
C HIS A 24 -10.96 -3.89 -10.14
N TYR A 25 -11.37 -2.95 -9.28
CA TYR A 25 -12.73 -2.86 -8.76
C TYR A 25 -13.74 -2.52 -9.86
N LEU A 26 -13.41 -1.62 -10.78
CA LEU A 26 -14.28 -1.23 -11.88
C LEU A 26 -14.48 -2.36 -12.89
N ARG A 27 -13.45 -3.17 -13.19
CA ARG A 27 -13.60 -4.38 -14.03
C ARG A 27 -14.48 -5.45 -13.38
N GLN A 28 -14.42 -5.57 -12.06
CA GLN A 28 -15.30 -6.49 -11.34
C GLN A 28 -16.74 -5.98 -11.36
N ALA A 29 -16.93 -4.68 -11.11
CA ALA A 29 -18.22 -4.02 -11.19
C ALA A 29 -18.84 -4.12 -12.59
N THR A 30 -18.09 -3.97 -13.67
CA THR A 30 -18.64 -4.14 -15.04
C THR A 30 -19.05 -5.58 -15.38
N ARG A 31 -18.47 -6.58 -14.72
CA ARG A 31 -18.90 -7.99 -14.85
C ARG A 31 -20.16 -8.30 -14.04
N GLN A 32 -20.25 -7.77 -12.84
CA GLN A 32 -21.41 -7.99 -11.96
C GLN A 32 -22.61 -7.14 -12.38
N GLU A 33 -22.35 -5.94 -12.89
CA GLU A 33 -23.36 -4.94 -13.25
C GLU A 33 -23.12 -4.40 -14.67
N PRO A 34 -23.25 -5.25 -15.70
CA PRO A 34 -22.99 -4.85 -17.08
C PRO A 34 -23.96 -3.77 -17.58
N GLN A 35 -25.08 -3.53 -16.89
CA GLN A 35 -26.13 -2.59 -17.29
C GLN A 35 -25.95 -1.16 -16.79
N HIS A 36 -24.91 -0.87 -15.98
CA HIS A 36 -24.72 0.48 -15.43
C HIS A 36 -23.72 1.29 -16.27
N PRO A 37 -24.17 2.26 -17.10
CA PRO A 37 -23.29 2.99 -18.02
C PRO A 37 -22.18 3.76 -17.30
N GLU A 38 -22.45 4.26 -16.10
CA GLU A 38 -21.49 5.06 -15.34
C GLU A 38 -20.23 4.26 -14.95
N VAL A 39 -20.37 2.97 -14.60
CA VAL A 39 -19.24 2.12 -14.21
C VAL A 39 -18.30 1.89 -15.39
N TRP A 40 -18.86 1.71 -16.60
CA TRP A 40 -18.11 1.65 -17.84
C TRP A 40 -17.36 2.95 -18.13
N LEU A 41 -17.97 4.11 -17.89
CA LEU A 41 -17.32 5.42 -18.08
C LEU A 41 -16.18 5.65 -17.10
N TRP A 42 -16.34 5.23 -15.84
CA TRP A 42 -15.27 5.29 -14.85
C TRP A 42 -14.12 4.36 -15.22
N LEU A 43 -14.38 3.13 -15.69
CA LEU A 43 -13.34 2.22 -16.17
C LEU A 43 -12.60 2.82 -17.38
N ALA A 44 -13.33 3.42 -18.32
CA ALA A 44 -12.74 4.14 -19.44
C ALA A 44 -11.83 5.29 -18.98
N HIS A 45 -12.20 6.01 -17.92
CA HIS A 45 -11.42 7.14 -17.42
C HIS A 45 -10.06 6.71 -16.85
N VAL A 46 -10.00 5.56 -16.17
CA VAL A 46 -8.78 5.13 -15.46
C VAL A 46 -7.90 4.17 -16.26
N THR A 47 -8.43 3.49 -17.28
CA THR A 47 -7.64 2.51 -18.05
C THR A 47 -6.54 3.18 -18.89
N PRO A 48 -5.30 2.65 -18.88
CA PRO A 48 -4.23 3.10 -19.76
C PRO A 48 -4.33 2.53 -21.18
N SER A 49 -5.18 1.52 -21.42
CA SER A 49 -5.31 0.87 -22.73
C SER A 49 -6.31 1.61 -23.61
N LEU A 50 -5.86 2.07 -24.78
CA LEU A 50 -6.74 2.71 -25.76
C LEU A 50 -7.84 1.76 -26.27
N GLU A 51 -7.53 0.47 -26.37
CA GLU A 51 -8.49 -0.55 -26.76
C GLU A 51 -9.59 -0.73 -25.72
N GLU A 52 -9.21 -0.83 -24.44
CA GLU A 52 -10.16 -0.96 -23.33
C GLU A 52 -10.97 0.33 -23.15
N TYR A 53 -10.35 1.50 -23.29
CA TYR A 53 -11.02 2.79 -23.30
C TYR A 53 -12.13 2.80 -24.36
N ARG A 54 -11.80 2.42 -25.60
CA ARG A 54 -12.76 2.38 -26.72
C ARG A 54 -13.90 1.42 -26.42
N TYR A 55 -13.60 0.23 -25.93
CA TYR A 55 -14.60 -0.77 -25.58
C TYR A 55 -15.57 -0.25 -24.51
N CYS A 56 -15.05 0.33 -23.43
CA CYS A 56 -15.85 0.81 -22.31
C CYS A 56 -16.75 1.99 -22.70
N VAL A 57 -16.24 2.94 -23.49
CA VAL A 57 -17.04 4.06 -24.03
C VAL A 57 -18.17 3.54 -24.94
N GLN A 58 -17.90 2.54 -25.77
CA GLN A 58 -18.91 1.90 -26.62
C GLN A 58 -20.00 1.19 -25.80
N GLN A 59 -19.64 0.49 -24.72
CA GLN A 59 -20.63 -0.11 -23.81
C GLN A 59 -21.51 0.95 -23.16
N ALA A 60 -20.91 2.03 -22.65
CA ALA A 60 -21.65 3.12 -22.02
C ALA A 60 -22.64 3.78 -22.99
N ILE A 61 -22.27 4.00 -24.25
CA ILE A 61 -23.15 4.56 -25.29
C ILE A 61 -24.27 3.58 -25.65
N ARG A 62 -23.97 2.29 -25.73
CA ARG A 62 -24.98 1.25 -26.00
C ARG A 62 -26.06 1.24 -24.93
N LEU A 63 -25.67 1.37 -23.67
CA LEU A 63 -26.56 1.39 -22.52
C LEU A 63 -27.32 2.72 -22.37
N ALA A 64 -26.66 3.85 -22.66
CA ALA A 64 -27.24 5.18 -22.57
C ALA A 64 -26.80 6.06 -23.76
N PRO A 65 -27.51 5.99 -24.90
CA PRO A 65 -27.11 6.67 -26.15
C PRO A 65 -27.03 8.19 -26.07
N HIS A 66 -27.75 8.79 -25.13
CA HIS A 66 -27.80 10.23 -24.90
C HIS A 66 -26.93 10.70 -23.72
N HIS A 67 -26.11 9.82 -23.14
CA HIS A 67 -25.26 10.18 -22.01
C HIS A 67 -24.16 11.16 -22.44
N GLN A 68 -24.21 12.39 -21.93
CA GLN A 68 -23.36 13.50 -22.35
C GLN A 68 -21.87 13.17 -22.25
N THR A 69 -21.42 12.63 -21.11
CA THR A 69 -20.01 12.23 -20.88
C THR A 69 -19.54 11.16 -21.87
N ALA A 70 -20.36 10.13 -22.13
CA ALA A 70 -20.02 9.07 -23.07
C ALA A 70 -19.82 9.60 -24.49
N ARG A 71 -20.68 10.54 -24.91
CA ARG A 71 -20.60 11.22 -26.22
C ARG A 71 -19.35 12.09 -26.34
N GLN A 72 -18.95 12.76 -25.26
CA GLN A 72 -17.69 13.53 -25.23
C GLN A 72 -16.47 12.63 -25.35
N MET A 73 -16.45 11.51 -24.62
CA MET A 73 -15.38 10.51 -24.70
C MET A 73 -15.31 9.83 -26.09
N GLU A 74 -16.44 9.59 -26.74
CA GLU A 74 -16.49 9.10 -28.12
C GLU A 74 -15.96 10.13 -29.13
N ALA A 75 -16.31 11.41 -28.97
CA ALA A 75 -15.77 12.46 -29.81
C ALA A 75 -14.23 12.55 -29.66
N ALA A 76 -13.70 12.34 -28.45
CA ALA A 76 -12.26 12.28 -28.21
C ALA A 76 -11.61 11.13 -28.98
N LEU A 77 -12.23 9.94 -29.03
CA LEU A 77 -11.74 8.80 -29.81
C LEU A 77 -11.64 9.07 -31.31
N ARG A 78 -12.57 9.85 -31.87
CA ARG A 78 -12.56 10.22 -33.30
C ARG A 78 -11.44 11.18 -33.67
N ASN A 79 -10.93 11.92 -32.68
CA ASN A 79 -9.84 12.88 -32.87
C ASN A 79 -8.45 12.27 -32.63
N ILE A 80 -8.37 10.97 -32.29
CA ILE A 80 -7.10 10.25 -32.21
C ILE A 80 -6.67 9.91 -33.65
N PRO A 81 -5.54 10.45 -34.16
CA PRO A 81 -5.09 10.17 -35.52
C PRO A 81 -4.89 8.66 -35.67
N ALA A 82 -5.48 8.09 -36.73
CA ALA A 82 -5.31 6.67 -37.03
C ALA A 82 -3.82 6.38 -37.23
N LEU A 83 -3.23 5.63 -36.30
CA LEU A 83 -1.94 4.98 -36.54
C LEU A 83 -2.11 4.10 -37.79
N PRO A 84 -1.17 4.17 -38.75
CA PRO A 84 -1.29 3.42 -40.00
C PRO A 84 -1.45 1.94 -39.68
N ALA A 85 -2.54 1.35 -40.18
CA ALA A 85 -2.79 -0.07 -40.10
C ALA A 85 -1.57 -0.82 -40.63
N GLN A 86 -1.13 -1.83 -39.88
CA GLN A 86 -0.06 -2.73 -40.25
C GLN A 86 -0.23 -3.18 -41.71
N VAL A 87 0.77 -2.87 -42.54
CA VAL A 87 0.83 -3.32 -43.94
C VAL A 87 1.16 -4.81 -43.92
N PRO A 88 0.29 -5.71 -44.43
CA PRO A 88 0.68 -7.08 -44.72
C PRO A 88 1.58 -7.08 -45.96
N ASN A 89 2.75 -7.72 -45.84
CA ASN A 89 3.65 -8.16 -46.92
C ASN A 89 3.43 -7.58 -48.33
N ALA A 90 4.34 -6.71 -48.75
CA ALA A 90 4.57 -6.46 -50.17
C ALA A 90 6.07 -6.54 -50.47
N THR A 91 6.39 -7.59 -51.21
CA THR A 91 7.65 -7.90 -51.89
C THR A 91 8.21 -6.70 -52.65
N LEU A 92 9.51 -6.47 -52.55
CA LEU A 92 10.25 -5.54 -53.40
C LEU A 92 10.16 -5.97 -54.88
N PRO A 93 9.97 -5.01 -55.80
CA PRO A 93 10.82 -5.01 -56.98
C PRO A 93 11.43 -3.64 -57.26
N ASN A 94 12.70 -3.72 -57.66
CA ASN A 94 13.46 -2.72 -58.40
C ASN A 94 12.63 -2.01 -59.47
N THR A 95 12.76 -0.70 -59.63
CA THR A 95 13.06 -0.11 -60.95
C THR A 95 13.51 1.34 -60.87
N ASP A 96 14.61 1.53 -61.57
CA ASP A 96 15.24 2.72 -62.11
C ASP A 96 14.32 3.82 -62.67
N SER A 97 14.87 5.03 -62.59
CA SER A 97 14.78 6.11 -63.59
C SER A 97 13.43 6.81 -63.86
N MET A 98 13.31 8.07 -63.43
CA MET A 98 12.97 9.13 -64.41
C MET A 98 13.42 10.53 -63.99
N ASN A 99 14.04 11.17 -64.98
CA ASN A 99 14.70 12.46 -65.02
C ASN A 99 13.69 13.54 -65.42
N VAL A 100 13.56 14.64 -64.66
CA VAL A 100 12.81 15.84 -65.11
C VAL A 100 13.63 17.10 -64.85
N ARG A 101 13.88 17.81 -65.95
CA ARG A 101 14.73 18.99 -66.11
C ARG A 101 13.94 20.26 -65.82
N VAL A 102 14.48 21.16 -64.99
CA VAL A 102 13.88 22.47 -64.65
C VAL A 102 14.55 23.58 -65.48
N PRO A 103 13.79 24.47 -66.16
CA PRO A 103 14.34 25.67 -66.77
C PRO A 103 14.33 26.87 -65.81
N SER A 104 15.40 27.65 -65.89
CA SER A 104 15.72 28.85 -65.11
C SER A 104 15.26 30.13 -65.80
N GLN A 105 14.43 30.94 -65.13
CA GLN A 105 14.38 32.40 -65.31
C GLN A 105 14.09 33.11 -63.97
N PRO A 106 14.76 34.23 -63.65
CA PRO A 106 14.52 34.98 -62.42
C PRO A 106 13.39 36.01 -62.58
N PHE A 107 12.44 35.99 -61.65
CA PHE A 107 11.38 37.00 -61.51
C PHE A 107 11.84 38.07 -60.51
N VAL A 108 12.01 39.30 -60.99
CA VAL A 108 12.39 40.47 -60.18
C VAL A 108 11.12 41.10 -59.59
N VAL A 109 11.01 41.13 -58.26
CA VAL A 109 9.91 41.78 -57.52
C VAL A 109 10.38 43.14 -57.03
N ASP A 110 9.58 44.18 -57.33
CA ASP A 110 9.86 45.56 -56.95
C ASP A 110 9.67 45.80 -55.42
N GLU A 111 10.80 46.03 -54.74
CA GLU A 111 10.96 46.04 -53.28
C GLU A 111 10.33 47.26 -52.58
N HIS A 112 9.99 48.32 -53.33
CA HIS A 112 9.50 49.58 -52.77
C HIS A 112 8.00 49.59 -52.44
N LEU A 113 7.21 48.66 -52.97
CA LEU A 113 5.78 48.54 -52.67
C LEU A 113 5.51 47.76 -51.36
N VAL A 114 6.33 46.75 -51.07
CA VAL A 114 6.21 45.88 -49.89
C VAL A 114 6.55 46.62 -48.59
N ASN A 115 7.50 47.57 -48.64
CA ASN A 115 8.00 48.25 -47.46
C ASN A 115 7.04 49.31 -46.86
N ARG A 116 6.10 49.86 -47.65
CA ARG A 116 5.14 50.86 -47.14
C ARG A 116 3.99 50.26 -46.32
N MET A 117 3.59 49.00 -46.58
CA MET A 117 2.49 48.35 -45.86
C MET A 117 2.89 47.83 -44.46
N GLN A 118 4.17 47.59 -44.19
CA GLN A 118 4.61 46.98 -42.93
C GLN A 118 4.79 47.97 -41.77
N ARG A 119 4.95 49.27 -42.03
CA ARG A 119 5.22 50.26 -40.96
C ARG A 119 3.98 50.67 -40.15
N GLN A 120 2.76 50.55 -40.68
CA GLN A 120 1.55 50.95 -39.95
C GLN A 120 0.97 49.87 -39.00
N ARG A 121 1.23 48.57 -39.23
CA ARG A 121 0.75 47.48 -38.35
C ARG A 121 1.59 47.26 -37.08
N LYS A 122 2.83 47.78 -37.04
CA LYS A 122 3.79 47.50 -35.96
C LYS A 122 3.51 48.20 -34.61
N LYS A 123 2.78 49.33 -34.58
CA LYS A 123 2.53 50.07 -33.32
C LYS A 123 1.29 49.60 -32.53
N ARG A 124 0.27 49.02 -33.18
CA ARG A 124 -0.89 48.43 -32.46
C ARG A 124 -0.62 47.00 -31.98
N SER A 125 0.21 46.24 -32.70
CA SER A 125 0.62 44.88 -32.34
C SER A 125 1.54 44.81 -31.10
N LEU A 126 2.38 45.83 -30.86
CA LEU A 126 3.25 45.83 -29.68
C LEU A 126 2.49 46.00 -28.36
N ARG A 127 1.49 46.90 -28.32
CA ARG A 127 0.66 47.10 -27.11
C ARG A 127 -0.19 45.87 -26.81
N GLN A 128 -0.73 45.22 -27.84
CA GLN A 128 -1.49 43.97 -27.67
C GLN A 128 -0.60 42.81 -27.19
N LYS A 129 0.62 42.69 -27.73
CA LYS A 129 1.58 41.67 -27.28
C LYS A 129 2.06 41.89 -25.85
N LEU A 130 2.22 43.15 -25.42
CA LEU A 130 2.61 43.47 -24.05
C LEU A 130 1.51 43.10 -23.04
N ILE A 131 0.25 43.43 -23.34
CA ILE A 131 -0.90 43.09 -22.48
C ILE A 131 -1.06 41.57 -22.39
N LEU A 132 -0.96 40.86 -23.51
CA LEU A 132 -1.07 39.40 -23.52
C LEU A 132 0.04 38.74 -22.70
N PHE A 133 1.28 39.23 -22.81
CA PHE A 133 2.40 38.72 -22.02
C PHE A 133 2.18 38.93 -20.52
N THR A 134 1.73 40.11 -20.09
CA THR A 134 1.43 40.38 -18.68
C THR A 134 0.30 39.51 -18.13
N VAL A 135 -0.74 39.22 -18.93
CA VAL A 135 -1.83 38.34 -18.51
C VAL A 135 -1.33 36.91 -18.37
N ILE A 136 -0.52 36.42 -19.32
CA ILE A 136 0.06 35.07 -19.26
C ILE A 136 0.95 34.90 -18.04
N THR A 137 1.82 35.86 -17.73
CA THR A 137 2.68 35.77 -16.55
C THR A 137 1.88 35.78 -15.24
N LEU A 138 0.79 36.56 -15.18
CA LEU A 138 -0.08 36.61 -14.01
C LEU A 138 -0.87 35.32 -13.83
N VAL A 139 -1.37 34.72 -14.93
CA VAL A 139 -2.04 33.41 -14.90
C VAL A 139 -1.09 32.28 -14.51
N ILE A 140 0.14 32.26 -15.04
CA ILE A 140 1.15 31.26 -14.64
C ILE A 140 1.52 31.43 -13.16
N GLY A 141 1.69 32.66 -12.68
CA GLY A 141 1.93 32.94 -11.26
C GLY A 141 0.77 32.48 -10.37
N LEU A 142 -0.47 32.72 -10.81
CA LEU A 142 -1.68 32.32 -10.08
C LEU A 142 -1.85 30.79 -10.07
N LEU A 143 -1.60 30.12 -11.20
CA LEU A 143 -1.62 28.66 -11.29
C LEU A 143 -0.49 28.03 -10.46
N GLY A 144 0.69 28.64 -10.41
CA GLY A 144 1.79 28.23 -9.55
C GLY A 144 1.44 28.36 -8.07
N ALA A 145 0.85 29.50 -7.67
CA ALA A 145 0.41 29.73 -6.29
C ALA A 145 -0.72 28.77 -5.88
N VAL A 146 -1.71 28.55 -6.76
CA VAL A 146 -2.79 27.57 -6.56
C VAL A 146 -2.22 26.15 -6.51
N GLY A 147 -1.23 25.82 -7.36
CA GLY A 147 -0.53 24.54 -7.32
C GLY A 147 0.27 24.32 -6.04
N ILE A 148 0.87 25.37 -5.46
CA ILE A 148 1.57 25.29 -4.16
C ILE A 148 0.56 25.14 -3.01
N ILE A 149 -0.57 25.86 -3.05
CA ILE A 149 -1.63 25.77 -2.03
C ILE A 149 -2.33 24.40 -2.09
N LEU A 150 -2.68 23.92 -3.29
CA LEU A 150 -3.26 22.59 -3.49
C LEU A 150 -2.22 21.49 -3.23
N GLY A 151 -0.97 21.69 -3.63
CA GLY A 151 0.13 20.75 -3.37
C GLY A 151 0.45 20.61 -1.89
N ARG A 152 0.41 21.70 -1.11
CA ARG A 152 0.51 21.64 0.36
C ARG A 152 -0.63 20.84 0.96
N ASN A 153 -1.88 21.12 0.57
CA ASN A 153 -3.03 20.35 1.06
C ASN A 153 -3.04 18.89 0.60
N LEU A 154 -2.44 18.54 -0.54
CA LEU A 154 -2.37 17.15 -1.03
C LEU A 154 -1.22 16.35 -0.39
N ILE A 155 -0.10 16.99 -0.07
CA ILE A 155 0.99 16.35 0.69
C ILE A 155 0.59 16.19 2.17
N GLU A 156 -0.20 17.12 2.72
CA GLU A 156 -0.66 17.06 4.10
C GLU A 156 -1.80 16.04 4.31
N ASN A 157 -2.49 15.60 3.24
CA ASN A 157 -3.60 14.63 3.32
C ASN A 157 -3.26 13.22 2.78
N SER A 158 -2.06 12.99 2.22
CA SER A 158 -1.59 11.64 1.86
C SER A 158 -0.85 10.93 3.01
N ASN A 159 -0.68 11.61 4.16
CA ASN A 159 -0.22 11.04 5.41
C ASN A 159 -1.38 10.93 6.42
N SER A 160 -2.53 10.40 6.02
CA SER A 160 -3.56 9.95 6.99
C SER A 160 -3.13 8.67 7.74
N ASN A 161 -1.85 8.55 8.07
CA ASN A 161 -1.35 7.74 9.18
C ASN A 161 -1.31 8.56 10.48
N THR A 162 -1.85 9.78 10.51
CA THR A 162 -2.12 10.55 11.74
C THR A 162 -3.32 10.02 12.53
N ALA A 163 -3.75 8.78 12.27
CA ALA A 163 -4.56 8.08 13.25
C ALA A 163 -3.70 7.93 14.51
N THR A 164 -4.13 8.57 15.60
CA THR A 164 -3.42 8.51 16.87
C THR A 164 -3.17 7.04 17.20
N PRO A 165 -1.92 6.65 17.50
CA PRO A 165 -1.62 5.27 17.86
C PRO A 165 -2.58 4.83 18.97
N HIS A 166 -3.27 3.71 18.76
CA HIS A 166 -4.17 3.21 19.78
C HIS A 166 -3.36 2.48 20.83
N GLU A 167 -3.70 2.78 22.07
CA GLU A 167 -3.14 2.07 23.21
C GLU A 167 -3.88 0.75 23.37
N LEU A 168 -3.20 -0.35 23.05
CA LEU A 168 -3.75 -1.67 23.23
C LEU A 168 -3.46 -2.16 24.64
N TRP A 169 -4.51 -2.57 25.34
CA TRP A 169 -4.44 -3.22 26.65
C TRP A 169 -4.87 -4.66 26.52
N LEU A 170 -3.95 -5.58 26.75
CA LEU A 170 -4.27 -7.00 26.83
C LEU A 170 -4.48 -7.40 28.29
N THR A 171 -5.38 -8.33 28.55
CA THR A 171 -5.52 -9.00 29.86
C THR A 171 -5.71 -10.48 29.61
N ILE A 172 -4.74 -11.27 30.03
CA ILE A 172 -4.75 -12.73 29.88
C ILE A 172 -5.07 -13.34 31.23
N GLN A 173 -5.99 -14.30 31.25
CA GLN A 173 -6.23 -15.17 32.40
C GLN A 173 -5.61 -16.52 32.10
N THR A 174 -4.84 -17.05 33.04
CA THR A 174 -4.23 -18.38 32.92
C THR A 174 -4.83 -19.28 33.99
N ASN A 175 -4.80 -20.60 33.74
CA ASN A 175 -5.30 -21.62 34.65
C ASN A 175 -4.52 -21.71 35.97
N THR A 176 -3.24 -21.31 35.97
CA THR A 176 -2.33 -21.44 37.12
C THR A 176 -2.24 -20.18 37.98
N GLN A 177 -2.49 -18.98 37.43
CA GLN A 177 -2.48 -17.71 38.17
C GLN A 177 -3.42 -16.65 37.52
N THR A 178 -4.28 -16.02 38.32
CA THR A 178 -5.01 -14.80 37.92
C THR A 178 -4.09 -13.58 38.02
N LEU A 179 -3.03 -13.53 37.21
CA LEU A 179 -2.26 -12.31 37.03
C LEU A 179 -2.66 -11.71 35.70
N PRO A 180 -3.52 -10.67 35.69
CA PRO A 180 -3.84 -9.97 34.46
C PRO A 180 -2.55 -9.33 33.96
N ILE A 181 -1.96 -9.91 32.91
CA ILE A 181 -0.79 -9.31 32.29
C ILE A 181 -1.29 -8.16 31.47
N ARG A 182 -0.96 -6.96 31.96
CA ARG A 182 -1.24 -5.72 31.26
C ARG A 182 -0.05 -5.40 30.40
N PHE A 183 -0.21 -5.69 29.14
CA PHE A 183 0.71 -5.21 28.13
C PHE A 183 0.12 -3.97 27.49
N ARG A 184 0.89 -2.88 27.51
CA ARG A 184 0.56 -1.61 26.88
C ARG A 184 1.41 -1.49 25.63
N MET A 185 0.84 -1.26 24.47
CA MET A 185 1.62 -0.92 23.29
C MET A 185 0.87 0.04 22.38
N GLN A 186 1.61 0.76 21.54
CA GLN A 186 1.04 1.61 20.51
C GLN A 186 0.95 0.84 19.21
N THR A 187 -0.27 0.59 18.73
CA THR A 187 -0.50 -0.05 17.43
C THR A 187 -1.29 0.87 16.51
N PRO A 188 -1.18 0.69 15.18
CA PRO A 188 -2.12 1.28 14.25
C PRO A 188 -3.57 0.87 14.57
N PRO A 189 -4.58 1.69 14.20
CA PRO A 189 -6.00 1.35 14.42
C PRO A 189 -6.45 0.08 13.68
N SER A 190 -5.73 -0.30 12.63
CA SER A 190 -6.03 -1.49 11.85
C SER A 190 -5.53 -2.78 12.48
N TRP A 191 -4.80 -2.70 13.59
CA TRP A 191 -4.36 -3.87 14.34
C TRP A 191 -5.38 -4.23 15.40
N ILE A 192 -5.84 -5.47 15.37
CA ILE A 192 -6.82 -5.96 16.34
C ILE A 192 -6.34 -7.26 16.97
N VAL A 193 -6.78 -7.50 18.21
CA VAL A 193 -6.56 -8.77 18.89
C VAL A 193 -7.49 -9.82 18.26
N ALA A 194 -6.92 -10.95 17.87
CA ALA A 194 -7.64 -12.08 17.32
C ALA A 194 -8.30 -12.91 18.44
N ASP A 195 -9.27 -12.32 19.14
CA ASP A 195 -10.05 -13.01 20.16
C ASP A 195 -11.26 -13.72 19.55
N ALA A 196 -11.32 -15.05 19.68
CA ALA A 196 -12.42 -15.86 19.18
C ALA A 196 -13.78 -15.48 19.81
N ALA A 197 -13.78 -14.90 21.01
CA ALA A 197 -14.99 -14.43 21.69
C ALA A 197 -15.40 -13.01 21.27
N SER A 198 -14.56 -12.27 20.53
CA SER A 198 -14.80 -10.88 20.16
C SER A 198 -15.73 -10.77 18.94
N PRO A 199 -16.86 -10.04 19.05
CA PRO A 199 -17.73 -9.77 17.90
C PRO A 199 -17.02 -8.97 16.80
N GLN A 200 -16.09 -8.09 17.19
CA GLN A 200 -15.28 -7.31 16.24
C GLN A 200 -14.38 -8.23 15.42
N TRP A 201 -13.70 -9.18 16.09
CA TRP A 201 -12.87 -10.17 15.43
C TRP A 201 -13.72 -11.07 14.50
N ALA A 202 -14.88 -11.54 14.95
CA ALA A 202 -15.77 -12.38 14.15
C ALA A 202 -16.18 -11.68 12.83
N SER A 203 -16.57 -10.40 12.90
CA SER A 203 -16.95 -9.63 11.71
C SER A 203 -15.79 -9.43 10.74
N ILE A 204 -14.60 -9.09 11.24
CA ILE A 204 -13.43 -8.80 10.41
C ILE A 204 -12.86 -10.07 9.80
N SER A 205 -12.74 -11.13 10.59
CA SER A 205 -12.24 -12.43 10.12
C SER A 205 -13.15 -13.05 9.05
N GLN A 206 -14.47 -12.92 9.16
CA GLN A 206 -15.39 -13.32 8.11
C GLN A 206 -15.14 -12.55 6.80
N SER A 207 -14.99 -11.23 6.89
CA SER A 207 -14.75 -10.38 5.72
C SER A 207 -13.41 -10.70 5.03
N LEU A 208 -12.37 -11.00 5.82
CA LEU A 208 -11.05 -11.38 5.30
C LEU A 208 -11.03 -12.79 4.70
N ALA A 209 -11.82 -13.70 5.25
CA ALA A 209 -11.96 -15.06 4.72
C ALA A 209 -12.61 -15.12 3.32
N GLU A 210 -13.36 -14.09 2.93
CA GLU A 210 -13.96 -13.97 1.59
C GLU A 210 -12.94 -13.59 0.51
N VAL A 211 -11.73 -13.16 0.90
CA VAL A 211 -10.66 -12.79 -0.04
C VAL A 211 -9.80 -14.02 -0.33
N PRO A 212 -9.80 -14.58 -1.56
CA PRO A 212 -9.12 -15.84 -1.87
C PRO A 212 -7.61 -15.81 -1.58
N ALA A 213 -6.97 -14.65 -1.78
CA ALA A 213 -5.54 -14.47 -1.49
C ALA A 213 -5.21 -14.55 0.02
N ILE A 214 -6.19 -14.30 0.89
CA ILE A 214 -6.02 -14.23 2.34
C ILE A 214 -6.46 -15.56 2.99
N GLN A 215 -7.47 -16.21 2.43
CA GLN A 215 -8.12 -17.41 3.00
C GLN A 215 -7.13 -18.52 3.42
N ALA A 216 -6.08 -18.77 2.63
CA ALA A 216 -5.10 -19.82 2.90
C ALA A 216 -4.22 -19.55 4.13
N ASN A 217 -4.01 -18.28 4.49
CA ASN A 217 -3.06 -17.86 5.53
C ASN A 217 -3.75 -17.29 6.77
N TRP A 218 -5.07 -17.16 6.76
CA TRP A 218 -5.86 -16.46 7.79
C TRP A 218 -6.45 -17.37 8.87
N ALA A 219 -6.63 -18.66 8.56
CA ALA A 219 -7.18 -19.61 9.52
C ALA A 219 -6.22 -19.85 10.70
N GLY A 220 -6.76 -19.85 11.92
CA GLY A 220 -6.01 -20.23 13.12
C GLY A 220 -5.37 -19.09 13.92
N PHE A 221 -5.58 -17.82 13.55
CA PHE A 221 -5.09 -16.70 14.37
C PHE A 221 -5.89 -16.48 15.66
N ALA A 222 -7.14 -16.95 15.70
CA ALA A 222 -8.05 -16.68 16.80
C ALA A 222 -7.69 -17.54 18.04
N ALA A 223 -7.54 -16.88 19.19
CA ALA A 223 -7.44 -17.53 20.50
C ALA A 223 -8.66 -17.18 21.36
N ASN A 224 -9.13 -18.10 22.20
CA ASN A 224 -10.09 -17.73 23.24
C ASN A 224 -9.32 -17.18 24.45
N LEU A 225 -9.28 -15.85 24.60
CA LEU A 225 -8.45 -15.20 25.62
C LEU A 225 -8.86 -15.56 27.06
N SER A 226 -10.10 -16.01 27.26
CA SER A 226 -10.61 -16.45 28.56
C SER A 226 -10.22 -17.88 28.94
N ALA A 227 -9.65 -18.63 27.99
CA ALA A 227 -9.33 -20.05 28.14
C ALA A 227 -7.87 -20.38 27.76
N ILE A 228 -6.97 -19.39 27.82
CA ILE A 228 -5.56 -19.59 27.52
C ILE A 228 -4.94 -20.51 28.57
N GLN A 229 -4.23 -21.53 28.09
CA GLN A 229 -3.48 -22.46 28.93
C GLN A 229 -1.99 -22.29 28.69
N ILE A 230 -1.23 -22.32 29.79
CA ILE A 230 0.24 -22.38 29.76
C ILE A 230 0.64 -23.84 29.90
N ASN A 231 1.45 -24.33 28.97
CA ASN A 231 2.07 -25.64 29.04
C ASN A 231 3.08 -25.65 30.22
N PRO A 232 2.87 -26.48 31.25
CA PRO A 232 3.73 -26.50 32.43
C PRO A 232 5.14 -27.04 32.17
N ALA A 233 5.39 -27.65 31.00
CA ALA A 233 6.69 -28.21 30.67
C ALA A 233 7.69 -27.15 30.16
N ASP A 234 7.21 -26.14 29.46
CA ASP A 234 8.05 -25.16 28.75
C ASP A 234 7.52 -23.72 28.80
N ASP A 235 6.45 -23.47 29.56
CA ASP A 235 5.79 -22.18 29.71
C ASP A 235 5.24 -21.57 28.39
N SER A 236 5.14 -22.38 27.33
CA SER A 236 4.51 -21.96 26.07
C SER A 236 2.99 -21.84 26.23
N LEU A 237 2.39 -20.94 25.47
CA LEU A 237 0.93 -20.88 25.35
C LEU A 237 0.46 -21.98 24.40
N GLU A 238 -0.52 -22.79 24.82
CA GLU A 238 -1.13 -23.80 23.94
C GLU A 238 -1.76 -23.16 22.68
N THR A 239 -2.22 -21.92 22.81
CA THR A 239 -2.69 -21.11 21.69
C THR A 239 -2.08 -19.71 21.80
N PRO A 240 -1.26 -19.28 20.82
CA PRO A 240 -0.66 -17.95 20.84
C PRO A 240 -1.71 -16.84 20.85
N VAL A 241 -1.50 -15.79 21.64
CA VAL A 241 -2.32 -14.58 21.53
C VAL A 241 -1.84 -13.76 20.35
N THR A 242 -2.68 -13.63 19.32
CA THR A 242 -2.30 -12.95 18.08
C THR A 242 -2.95 -11.57 18.00
N ILE A 243 -2.14 -10.56 17.73
CA ILE A 243 -2.55 -9.23 17.27
C ILE A 243 -2.19 -9.15 15.80
N VAL A 244 -3.14 -8.79 14.94
CA VAL A 244 -2.97 -8.91 13.49
C VAL A 244 -3.44 -7.64 12.77
N GLU A 245 -2.71 -7.28 11.73
CA GLU A 245 -3.09 -6.26 10.76
C GLU A 245 -4.37 -6.68 10.02
N THR A 246 -5.33 -5.76 9.91
CA THR A 246 -6.65 -6.01 9.27
C THR A 246 -6.99 -5.05 8.14
N ASN A 247 -6.07 -4.14 7.81
CA ASN A 247 -6.18 -3.31 6.63
C ASN A 247 -6.07 -4.18 5.37
N PHE A 248 -7.19 -4.32 4.67
CA PHE A 248 -7.29 -5.11 3.44
C PHE A 248 -6.25 -4.73 2.38
N ASP A 249 -6.05 -3.43 2.16
CA ASP A 249 -5.11 -2.94 1.14
C ASP A 249 -3.68 -3.36 1.50
N SER A 250 -3.30 -3.23 2.77
CA SER A 250 -1.97 -3.64 3.26
C SER A 250 -1.75 -5.15 3.15
N ILE A 251 -2.77 -5.97 3.46
CA ILE A 251 -2.67 -7.43 3.39
C ILE A 251 -2.62 -7.92 1.94
N ILE A 252 -3.38 -7.30 1.03
CA ILE A 252 -3.32 -7.64 -0.40
C ILE A 252 -1.96 -7.24 -0.98
N ALA A 253 -1.44 -6.08 -0.59
CA ALA A 253 -0.12 -5.62 -1.00
C ALA A 253 1.00 -6.57 -0.52
N SER A 254 0.84 -7.24 0.63
CA SER A 254 1.76 -8.25 1.13
C SER A 254 1.51 -9.67 0.59
N GLY A 255 0.74 -9.81 -0.50
CA GLY A 255 0.47 -11.10 -1.11
C GLY A 255 -0.45 -12.00 -0.28
N GLY A 256 -1.25 -11.44 0.61
CA GLY A 256 -2.18 -12.17 1.48
C GLY A 256 -1.60 -12.57 2.84
N TYR A 257 -0.42 -12.04 3.21
CA TYR A 257 0.25 -12.34 4.47
C TYR A 257 0.16 -11.13 5.41
N PRO A 258 -0.76 -11.12 6.39
CA PRO A 258 -0.87 -10.01 7.32
C PRO A 258 0.35 -9.95 8.22
N LEU A 259 0.73 -8.73 8.63
CA LEU A 259 1.64 -8.55 9.74
C LEU A 259 0.98 -9.05 11.02
N ARG A 260 1.70 -9.88 11.78
CA ARG A 260 1.19 -10.47 13.02
C ARG A 260 2.20 -10.36 14.14
N LEU A 261 1.70 -10.05 15.32
CA LEU A 261 2.43 -10.05 16.58
C LEU A 261 1.80 -11.10 17.49
N GLN A 262 2.58 -12.10 17.89
CA GLN A 262 2.09 -13.26 18.62
C GLN A 262 2.78 -13.35 19.97
N LEU A 263 2.03 -13.43 21.07
CA LEU A 263 2.55 -13.88 22.34
C LEU A 263 2.59 -15.40 22.31
N ILE A 264 3.79 -15.99 22.37
CA ILE A 264 3.99 -17.44 22.23
C ILE A 264 4.32 -18.08 23.57
N ARG A 265 5.04 -17.38 24.44
CA ARG A 265 5.45 -17.89 25.74
C ARG A 265 5.15 -16.88 26.82
N LEU A 266 4.74 -17.41 27.96
CA LEU A 266 4.57 -16.65 29.17
C LEU A 266 4.87 -17.54 30.37
N GLY A 267 5.98 -17.30 31.03
CA GLY A 267 6.25 -18.00 32.27
C GLY A 267 7.57 -17.63 32.89
N ALA A 268 8.08 -18.55 33.71
CA ALA A 268 9.25 -18.30 34.51
C ALA A 268 10.45 -18.05 33.59
N ILE A 269 11.31 -17.15 34.06
CA ILE A 269 12.64 -17.01 33.48
C ILE A 269 13.33 -18.37 33.67
N TYR A 270 13.94 -18.89 32.60
CA TYR A 270 14.55 -20.21 32.58
C TYR A 270 15.32 -20.50 33.87
N ALA A 271 15.30 -21.74 34.36
CA ALA A 271 16.02 -22.12 35.58
C ALA A 271 17.53 -21.83 35.53
N SER A 272 18.09 -21.59 34.34
CA SER A 272 19.49 -21.18 34.11
C SER A 272 19.77 -19.70 34.36
N MET A 273 18.75 -18.89 34.61
CA MET A 273 18.84 -17.45 34.82
C MET A 273 18.48 -17.07 36.24
N ASP A 274 19.38 -16.33 36.88
CA ASP A 274 19.22 -15.92 38.27
C ASP A 274 18.09 -14.87 38.45
N ASP A 275 17.78 -14.05 37.42
CA ASP A 275 16.71 -13.04 37.44
C ASP A 275 16.33 -12.45 36.06
N ALA A 276 15.32 -11.57 36.03
CA ALA A 276 14.90 -10.76 34.87
C ALA A 276 15.83 -9.57 34.57
N SER A 277 17.05 -9.55 35.11
CA SER A 277 17.94 -8.42 34.91
C SER A 277 18.35 -8.29 33.45
N CYS A 278 18.88 -7.12 33.12
CA CYS A 278 19.51 -6.87 31.82
C CYS A 278 20.62 -7.89 31.53
N THR A 279 21.37 -8.31 32.55
CA THR A 279 22.43 -9.33 32.40
C THR A 279 21.83 -10.71 32.11
N GLY A 280 20.75 -11.08 32.80
CA GLY A 280 19.96 -12.26 32.47
C GLY A 280 19.57 -12.23 31.01
N LEU A 281 18.83 -11.22 30.55
CA LEU A 281 18.39 -11.10 29.16
C LEU A 281 19.54 -11.13 28.13
N GLN A 282 20.72 -10.60 28.45
CA GLN A 282 21.92 -10.72 27.61
C GLN A 282 22.45 -12.16 27.51
N GLN A 283 22.28 -13.00 28.53
CA GLN A 283 22.57 -14.42 28.42
C GLN A 283 21.52 -15.14 27.57
N LEU A 284 20.23 -14.80 27.70
CA LEU A 284 19.16 -15.39 26.88
C LEU A 284 19.44 -15.13 25.41
N ALA A 285 19.86 -13.89 25.13
CA ALA A 285 20.28 -13.44 23.82
C ALA A 285 21.33 -14.35 23.19
N ALA A 286 22.39 -14.62 23.95
CA ALA A 286 23.50 -15.46 23.51
C ALA A 286 23.05 -16.93 23.32
N GLU A 287 22.21 -17.44 24.21
CA GLU A 287 21.65 -18.80 24.11
C GLU A 287 20.76 -18.95 22.86
N GLN A 288 19.84 -18.03 22.63
CA GLN A 288 18.95 -18.03 21.46
C GLN A 288 19.72 -17.95 20.14
N GLN A 289 20.76 -17.12 20.10
CA GLN A 289 21.65 -17.05 18.94
C GLN A 289 22.34 -18.40 18.65
N ASN A 290 22.75 -19.14 19.69
CA ASN A 290 23.31 -20.48 19.54
C ASN A 290 22.24 -21.50 19.12
N THR A 291 21.02 -21.42 19.67
CA THR A 291 19.90 -22.29 19.29
C THR A 291 19.54 -22.12 17.82
N ILE A 292 19.43 -20.87 17.33
CA ILE A 292 19.17 -20.60 15.91
C ILE A 292 20.28 -21.19 15.05
N ALA A 293 21.55 -20.97 15.39
CA ALA A 293 22.69 -21.49 14.64
C ALA A 293 22.74 -23.03 14.58
N THR A 294 22.21 -23.71 15.60
CA THR A 294 22.23 -25.19 15.71
C THR A 294 20.96 -25.87 15.24
N SER A 295 19.86 -25.13 15.12
CA SER A 295 18.54 -25.64 14.72
C SER A 295 18.45 -26.10 13.26
N GLY A 296 19.46 -25.82 12.44
CA GLY A 296 19.43 -26.09 10.99
C GLY A 296 18.45 -25.19 10.22
N ILE A 297 17.82 -24.22 10.88
CA ILE A 297 17.02 -23.19 10.23
C ILE A 297 17.99 -22.28 9.47
N THR A 298 17.70 -22.01 8.19
CA THR A 298 18.46 -21.03 7.40
C THR A 298 18.00 -19.64 7.82
N ALA A 299 18.51 -19.17 8.96
CA ALA A 299 18.21 -17.86 9.51
C ALA A 299 19.50 -17.05 9.74
N THR A 300 19.47 -15.79 9.34
CA THR A 300 20.54 -14.81 9.56
C THR A 300 20.06 -13.80 10.58
N ILE A 301 20.80 -13.63 11.68
CA ILE A 301 20.53 -12.58 12.65
C ILE A 301 20.97 -11.25 12.03
N LEU A 302 20.02 -10.32 11.90
CA LEU A 302 20.25 -8.99 11.34
C LEU A 302 20.56 -7.97 12.43
N GLU A 303 19.84 -8.05 13.55
CA GLU A 303 19.99 -7.13 14.67
C GLU A 303 19.74 -7.88 15.99
N ASN A 304 20.49 -7.50 17.02
CA ASN A 304 20.40 -8.09 18.35
C ASN A 304 20.66 -6.98 19.37
N GLN A 305 19.65 -6.62 20.17
CA GLN A 305 19.71 -5.46 21.06
C GLN A 305 19.02 -5.73 22.40
N VAL A 306 19.73 -5.43 23.48
CA VAL A 306 19.16 -5.27 24.83
C VAL A 306 19.02 -3.77 25.09
N VAL A 307 17.80 -3.32 25.35
CA VAL A 307 17.47 -1.92 25.60
C VAL A 307 17.05 -1.77 27.05
N GLN A 308 17.79 -0.96 27.80
CA GLN A 308 17.42 -0.59 29.16
C GLN A 308 16.36 0.51 29.12
N GLN A 309 15.23 0.23 29.75
CA GLN A 309 14.11 1.16 29.88
C GLN A 309 14.39 2.20 30.98
N PRO A 310 13.78 3.39 30.92
CA PRO A 310 13.88 4.39 31.99
C PRO A 310 13.41 3.88 33.37
N SER A 311 12.53 2.88 33.39
CA SER A 311 12.05 2.19 34.59
C SER A 311 13.10 1.30 35.26
N GLY A 312 14.24 1.05 34.60
CA GLY A 312 15.29 0.14 35.05
C GLY A 312 15.12 -1.30 34.56
N ASN A 313 13.96 -1.63 33.97
CA ASN A 313 13.73 -2.91 33.29
C ASN A 313 14.51 -2.97 31.98
N CYS A 314 14.66 -4.16 31.41
CA CYS A 314 15.28 -4.36 30.11
C CYS A 314 14.33 -5.07 29.16
N VAL A 315 14.27 -4.60 27.91
CA VAL A 315 13.62 -5.30 26.81
C VAL A 315 14.69 -5.84 25.91
N TYR A 316 14.46 -7.05 25.43
CA TYR A 316 15.39 -7.70 24.52
C TYR A 316 14.73 -7.96 23.17
N VAL A 317 15.39 -7.58 22.08
CA VAL A 317 14.89 -7.74 20.71
C VAL A 317 15.94 -8.43 19.84
N ILE A 318 15.55 -9.53 19.21
CA ILE A 318 16.29 -10.19 18.13
C ILE A 318 15.52 -9.97 16.85
N HIS A 319 16.17 -9.45 15.82
CA HIS A 319 15.68 -9.48 14.45
C HIS A 319 16.48 -10.50 13.66
N TYR A 320 15.81 -11.51 13.12
CA TYR A 320 16.41 -12.41 12.16
C TYR A 320 15.58 -12.52 10.89
N PHE A 321 16.25 -12.93 9.83
CA PHE A 321 15.69 -13.16 8.51
C PHE A 321 15.92 -14.61 8.12
N GLY A 322 14.89 -15.31 7.68
CA GLY A 322 15.02 -16.69 7.23
C GLY A 322 13.81 -17.20 6.48
N THR A 323 13.92 -18.39 5.93
CA THR A 323 12.82 -19.02 5.19
C THR A 323 11.94 -19.83 6.13
N SER A 324 10.65 -19.53 6.16
CA SER A 324 9.66 -20.26 6.94
C SER A 324 9.47 -21.67 6.40
N ALA A 325 9.59 -22.66 7.28
CA ALA A 325 9.39 -24.06 6.92
C ALA A 325 7.92 -24.37 6.54
N ILE A 326 6.97 -23.54 6.99
CA ILE A 326 5.54 -23.73 6.77
C ILE A 326 5.11 -23.09 5.45
N SER A 327 5.46 -21.81 5.25
CA SER A 327 5.03 -21.04 4.08
C SER A 327 5.99 -21.15 2.89
N GLY A 328 7.25 -21.54 3.15
CA GLY A 328 8.34 -21.48 2.17
C GLY A 328 8.74 -20.05 1.79
N GLN A 329 8.19 -19.03 2.46
CA GLN A 329 8.49 -17.63 2.21
C GLN A 329 9.66 -17.17 3.06
N ASP A 330 10.42 -16.23 2.53
CA ASP A 330 11.38 -15.48 3.32
C ASP A 330 10.63 -14.51 4.24
N GLU A 331 10.97 -14.55 5.52
CA GLU A 331 10.29 -13.84 6.60
C GLU A 331 11.34 -13.15 7.47
N HIS A 332 11.02 -11.93 7.90
CA HIS A 332 11.67 -11.31 9.03
C HIS A 332 10.86 -11.62 10.29
N ILE A 333 11.57 -12.03 11.34
CA ILE A 333 10.99 -12.33 12.63
C ILE A 333 11.71 -11.50 13.68
N TYR A 334 10.92 -10.72 14.42
CA TYR A 334 11.40 -10.02 15.61
C TYR A 334 10.93 -10.77 16.84
N VAL A 335 11.86 -11.33 17.60
CA VAL A 335 11.60 -11.95 18.90
C VAL A 335 11.85 -10.90 19.96
N ILE A 336 10.82 -10.59 20.74
CA ILE A 336 10.81 -9.52 21.72
C ILE A 336 10.51 -10.13 23.09
N TYR A 337 11.47 -10.05 24.00
CA TYR A 337 11.30 -10.49 25.38
C TYR A 337 11.04 -9.28 26.26
N VAL A 338 9.92 -9.33 26.99
CA VAL A 338 9.46 -8.26 27.89
C VAL A 338 9.30 -8.83 29.30
N PRO A 339 9.97 -8.27 30.32
CA PRO A 339 9.76 -8.65 31.71
C PRO A 339 8.32 -8.46 32.15
N VAL A 340 7.76 -9.48 32.79
CA VAL A 340 6.44 -9.45 33.44
C VAL A 340 6.67 -9.67 34.93
N GLY A 341 6.88 -8.57 35.66
CA GLY A 341 7.34 -8.63 37.04
C GLY A 341 8.83 -8.98 37.14
N THR A 342 9.25 -9.63 38.23
CA THR A 342 10.67 -9.90 38.52
C THR A 342 11.15 -11.29 38.12
N THR A 343 10.24 -12.22 37.87
CA THR A 343 10.54 -13.65 37.67
C THR A 343 9.95 -14.23 36.40
N SER A 344 9.27 -13.43 35.58
CA SER A 344 8.61 -13.92 34.38
C SER A 344 8.93 -13.06 33.16
N LEU A 345 8.88 -13.70 31.99
CA LEU A 345 9.08 -13.06 30.70
C LEU A 345 7.91 -13.40 29.77
N ALA A 346 7.50 -12.41 28.99
CA ALA A 346 6.64 -12.59 27.83
C ALA A 346 7.51 -12.61 26.57
N GLU A 347 7.36 -13.65 25.75
CA GLU A 347 8.03 -13.79 24.46
C GLU A 347 7.05 -13.49 23.33
N TRP A 348 7.31 -12.40 22.63
CA TRP A 348 6.52 -11.95 21.48
C TRP A 348 7.26 -12.18 20.18
N HIS A 349 6.55 -12.65 19.16
CA HIS A 349 7.06 -12.85 17.81
C HIS A 349 6.31 -11.93 16.85
N LEU A 350 7.02 -11.00 16.24
CA LEU A 350 6.50 -10.17 15.14
C LEU A 350 7.00 -10.77 13.82
N THR A 351 6.09 -11.31 13.01
CA THR A 351 6.43 -11.95 11.73
C THR A 351 5.95 -11.09 10.57
N VAL A 352 6.85 -10.81 9.63
CA VAL A 352 6.56 -10.09 8.39
C VAL A 352 7.21 -10.80 7.21
N VAL A 353 6.48 -11.01 6.13
CA VAL A 353 7.06 -11.57 4.89
C VAL A 353 7.98 -10.53 4.24
N ASP A 354 9.11 -10.99 3.71
CA ASP A 354 10.17 -10.15 3.14
C ASP A 354 9.65 -9.12 2.14
N ILE A 355 8.79 -9.55 1.21
CA ILE A 355 8.18 -8.70 0.18
C ILE A 355 7.41 -7.50 0.74
N SER A 356 6.99 -7.55 2.00
CA SER A 356 6.23 -6.50 2.68
C SER A 356 7.03 -5.79 3.79
N HIS A 357 8.26 -6.23 4.07
CA HIS A 357 9.06 -5.71 5.18
C HIS A 357 9.25 -4.20 5.09
N ASP A 358 9.66 -3.69 3.93
CA ASP A 358 9.91 -2.27 3.72
C ASP A 358 8.64 -1.42 3.87
N GLN A 359 7.48 -1.95 3.46
CA GLN A 359 6.19 -1.27 3.65
C GLN A 359 5.84 -1.16 5.14
N TYR A 360 6.10 -2.21 5.92
CA TYR A 360 5.80 -2.23 7.35
C TYR A 360 6.91 -1.64 8.22
N ARG A 361 8.10 -1.36 7.68
CA ARG A 361 9.26 -0.88 8.44
C ARG A 361 8.95 0.31 9.36
N PRO A 362 8.28 1.39 8.93
CA PRO A 362 7.98 2.52 9.83
C PRO A 362 7.09 2.11 11.01
N MET A 363 6.15 1.19 10.77
CA MET A 363 5.24 0.66 11.78
C MET A 363 5.95 -0.27 12.76
N ILE A 364 6.85 -1.12 12.26
CA ILE A 364 7.70 -1.99 13.08
C ILE A 364 8.60 -1.14 13.97
N GLU A 365 9.25 -0.12 13.42
CA GLU A 365 10.10 0.80 14.19
C GLU A 365 9.31 1.51 15.29
N GLN A 366 8.13 2.06 14.97
CA GLN A 366 7.25 2.68 15.96
C GLN A 366 6.81 1.70 17.05
N LEU A 367 6.48 0.46 16.68
CA LEU A 367 6.10 -0.59 17.63
C LEU A 367 7.26 -0.88 18.60
N LEU A 368 8.46 -1.11 18.06
CA LEU A 368 9.66 -1.39 18.84
C LEU A 368 10.04 -0.21 19.74
N GLU A 369 9.94 1.02 19.25
CA GLU A 369 10.12 2.23 20.05
C GLU A 369 9.11 2.31 21.20
N SER A 370 7.83 2.00 20.94
CA SER A 370 6.81 2.01 21.97
C SER A 370 7.08 0.98 23.07
N ILE A 371 7.56 -0.21 22.72
CA ILE A 371 7.92 -1.26 23.68
C ILE A 371 9.15 -0.86 24.49
N ARG A 372 10.15 -0.23 23.85
CA ARG A 372 11.36 0.28 24.51
C ARG A 372 11.09 1.45 25.47
N ALA A 373 9.96 2.14 25.31
CA ALA A 373 9.60 3.31 26.12
C ALA A 373 8.74 2.98 27.37
N LEU A 374 8.20 1.76 27.47
CA LEU A 374 7.50 1.26 28.67
C LEU A 374 8.46 1.13 29.87
#